data_AF-A0A941Y3V2-F1
#
_entry.id   AF-A0A941Y3V2-F1
#
_cell.length_a   1.000
_cell.length_b   1.000
_cell.length_c   1.000
_cell.angle_alpha   90.00
_cell.angle_beta   90.00
_cell.angle_gamma   90.00
#
_symmetry.space_group_name_H-M   'P 1'
#
loop_
_entity.id
_entity.type
_entity.pdbx_description
1 polymer ?
#
loop_
_entity_poly.entity_id
_entity_poly.type
_entity_poly.pdbx_seq_one_letter_code
_entity_poly.pdbx_strand_id
1 'polypeptide(L)'
;MGEVLRTLDADAAVDNMPFMPEMARFAGRRLQVSASAHKGCDTIETYRNRKIDRAVHLGVRCDGSAHGGCQASCLLYWKEDWLKPASGPAPRPVPPTQDDDMAVLDRATHGRESRTATGEVVYSCQATRFVEASSPMRRRHLRQYWIDVVSGNVSAWTFTRYMLLAIRNAAVRKVGRYDLMIPHGTIKGLATGKTPNDTLDLQVGDMVEVKTPAEIMTTLDSAGRNRGMAFDTEMLPFCGKRYRVKQRIERIINERTGVMMAMRTPAFVLEDVACMGNLHPERIFCPRRIYPFWREIWLKRVAHDRASHEPPSHAGAS
;
A
#
# COMPACT_ATOMS: atom_id res chain seq x y z
N MET A 1 -3.16 -21.91 15.39
CA MET A 1 -1.99 -21.06 15.68
C MET A 1 -0.71 -21.86 15.81
N GLY A 2 -0.66 -22.86 16.71
CA GLY A 2 0.57 -23.63 16.97
C GLY A 2 1.27 -24.28 15.76
N GLU A 3 0.59 -24.53 14.64
CA GLU A 3 1.27 -24.94 13.40
C GLU A 3 2.14 -23.84 12.81
N VAL A 4 1.64 -22.61 12.77
CA VAL A 4 2.39 -21.44 12.28
C VAL A 4 3.55 -21.17 13.22
N LEU A 5 3.33 -21.14 14.52
CA LEU A 5 4.39 -20.84 15.50
C LEU A 5 5.58 -21.79 15.42
N ARG A 6 5.34 -23.07 15.13
CA ARG A 6 6.42 -24.06 14.93
C ARG A 6 7.29 -23.79 13.69
N THR A 7 6.82 -22.96 12.76
CA THR A 7 7.61 -22.54 11.59
C THR A 7 8.47 -21.32 11.86
N LEU A 8 8.21 -20.57 12.94
CA LEU A 8 8.85 -19.29 13.18
C LEU A 8 10.21 -19.45 13.87
N ASP A 9 11.15 -18.58 13.51
CA ASP A 9 12.41 -18.40 14.21
C ASP A 9 12.26 -17.59 15.51
N ALA A 10 13.39 -17.27 16.16
CA ALA A 10 13.42 -16.51 17.41
C ALA A 10 12.87 -15.07 17.28
N ASP A 11 12.82 -14.52 16.06
CA ASP A 11 12.27 -13.20 15.75
C ASP A 11 10.83 -13.29 15.21
N ALA A 12 10.15 -14.42 15.45
CA ALA A 12 8.81 -14.72 14.95
C ALA A 12 8.69 -14.62 13.42
N ALA A 13 9.73 -15.01 12.68
CA ALA A 13 9.79 -14.83 11.22
C ALA A 13 10.08 -16.14 10.45
N VAL A 14 9.83 -16.09 9.14
CA VAL A 14 10.31 -17.07 8.14
C VAL A 14 10.98 -16.31 7.01
N ASP A 15 12.23 -16.64 6.70
CA ASP A 15 13.06 -15.91 5.72
C ASP A 15 13.09 -14.39 6.01
N ASN A 16 13.26 -14.01 7.28
CA ASN A 16 13.18 -12.64 7.81
C ASN A 16 11.82 -11.93 7.65
N MET A 17 10.79 -12.58 7.08
CA MET A 17 9.45 -12.02 7.01
C MET A 17 8.71 -12.30 8.33
N PRO A 18 8.39 -11.27 9.14
CA PRO A 18 7.75 -11.49 10.43
C PRO A 18 6.28 -11.92 10.27
N PHE A 19 5.86 -12.87 11.10
CA PHE A 19 4.46 -13.16 11.38
C PHE A 19 4.01 -12.27 12.54
N MET A 20 3.17 -11.28 12.25
CA MET A 20 2.79 -10.24 13.22
C MET A 20 1.53 -10.63 14.02
N PRO A 21 1.34 -10.11 15.25
CA PRO A 21 0.11 -10.31 16.01
C PRO A 21 -1.19 -9.99 15.23
N GLU A 22 -1.19 -8.95 14.39
CA GLU A 22 -2.34 -8.59 13.55
C GLU A 22 -2.73 -9.68 12.52
N MET A 23 -1.82 -10.59 12.22
CA MET A 23 -2.06 -11.74 11.34
C MET A 23 -2.77 -12.88 12.08
N ALA A 24 -2.62 -12.95 13.41
CA ALA A 24 -3.11 -14.06 14.23
C ALA A 24 -4.62 -14.27 14.13
N ARG A 25 -5.39 -13.17 14.03
CA ARG A 25 -6.85 -13.19 13.86
C ARG A 25 -7.34 -13.90 12.60
N PHE A 26 -6.46 -14.16 11.63
CA PHE A 26 -6.79 -14.89 10.42
C PHE A 26 -6.42 -16.38 10.50
N ALA A 27 -5.76 -16.82 11.56
CA ALA A 27 -5.44 -18.23 11.73
C ALA A 27 -6.70 -19.10 11.75
N GLY A 28 -6.69 -20.19 10.97
CA GLY A 28 -7.84 -21.08 10.81
C GLY A 28 -8.95 -20.57 9.87
N ARG A 29 -8.85 -19.32 9.37
CA ARG A 29 -9.80 -18.80 8.38
C ARG A 29 -9.42 -19.23 6.97
N ARG A 30 -10.42 -19.34 6.10
CA ARG A 30 -10.22 -19.50 4.66
C ARG A 30 -10.22 -18.13 4.00
N LEU A 31 -9.15 -17.83 3.28
CA LEU A 31 -8.99 -16.61 2.51
C LEU A 31 -8.56 -16.98 1.08
N GLN A 32 -8.98 -16.16 0.12
CA GLN A 32 -8.58 -16.35 -1.27
C GLN A 32 -7.21 -15.71 -1.51
N VAL A 33 -6.34 -16.42 -2.22
CA VAL A 33 -5.11 -15.82 -2.74
C VAL A 33 -5.47 -14.75 -3.75
N SER A 34 -5.15 -13.49 -3.43
CA SER A 34 -5.45 -12.34 -4.27
C SER A 34 -4.35 -12.05 -5.29
N ALA A 35 -3.11 -12.41 -4.98
CA ALA A 35 -1.96 -12.24 -5.87
C ALA A 35 -0.78 -13.08 -5.38
N SER A 36 0.07 -13.52 -6.32
CA SER A 36 1.43 -13.94 -5.99
C SER A 36 2.22 -12.73 -5.48
N ALA A 37 2.94 -12.88 -4.37
CA ALA A 37 3.80 -11.83 -3.82
C ALA A 37 5.28 -12.12 -4.13
N HIS A 38 5.58 -12.75 -5.28
CA HIS A 38 6.94 -13.09 -5.71
C HIS A 38 7.89 -11.89 -5.85
N LYS A 39 7.35 -10.66 -5.81
CA LYS A 39 8.10 -9.41 -5.73
C LYS A 39 7.31 -8.34 -5.00
N GLY A 40 8.02 -7.32 -4.51
CA GLY A 40 7.43 -6.12 -3.94
C GLY A 40 8.39 -4.93 -4.08
N CYS A 41 7.86 -3.71 -4.12
CA CYS A 41 8.71 -2.53 -4.19
C CYS A 41 9.30 -2.22 -2.83
N ASP A 42 10.59 -1.96 -2.79
CA ASP A 42 11.31 -1.36 -1.67
C ASP A 42 10.79 0.05 -1.41
N THR A 43 10.76 0.46 -0.16
CA THR A 43 10.33 1.80 0.31
C THR A 43 11.31 2.34 1.35
N ILE A 44 12.43 1.64 1.56
CA ILE A 44 13.47 1.94 2.52
C ILE A 44 14.72 2.44 1.80
N GLU A 45 15.29 1.68 0.86
CA GLU A 45 16.61 1.98 0.29
C GLU A 45 16.53 2.51 -1.15
N THR A 46 16.03 1.68 -2.07
CA THR A 46 16.23 1.86 -3.52
C THR A 46 14.97 2.25 -4.27
N TYR A 47 13.80 2.06 -3.66
CA TYR A 47 12.49 2.27 -4.30
C TYR A 47 12.24 1.39 -5.54
N ARG A 48 12.96 0.27 -5.65
CA ARG A 48 12.89 -0.69 -6.76
C ARG A 48 12.18 -1.97 -6.35
N ASN A 49 11.69 -2.73 -7.32
CA ASN A 49 11.21 -4.08 -7.04
C ASN A 49 12.34 -4.97 -6.49
N ARG A 50 12.01 -5.73 -5.45
CA ARG A 50 12.82 -6.78 -4.83
C ARG A 50 12.07 -8.11 -4.92
N LYS A 51 12.80 -9.21 -5.01
CA LYS A 51 12.24 -10.56 -5.09
C LYS A 51 11.93 -11.06 -3.68
N ILE A 52 10.80 -11.72 -3.53
CA ILE A 52 10.37 -12.37 -2.29
C ILE A 52 10.07 -13.83 -2.63
N ASP A 53 10.62 -14.75 -1.85
CA ASP A 53 10.43 -16.17 -2.08
C ASP A 53 9.19 -16.68 -1.32
N ARG A 54 8.43 -17.59 -1.95
CA ARG A 54 7.31 -18.33 -1.34
C ARG A 54 6.33 -17.45 -0.57
N ALA A 55 5.85 -16.39 -1.22
CA ALA A 55 4.94 -15.45 -0.59
C ALA A 55 3.74 -15.12 -1.50
N VAL A 56 2.59 -14.90 -0.87
CA VAL A 56 1.33 -14.49 -1.50
C VAL A 56 0.67 -13.34 -0.74
N HIS A 57 -0.28 -12.68 -1.40
CA HIS A 57 -1.21 -11.76 -0.77
C HIS A 57 -2.60 -12.40 -0.68
N LEU A 58 -3.28 -12.19 0.44
CA LEU A 58 -4.64 -12.72 0.71
C LEU A 58 -5.71 -11.61 0.77
N GLY A 59 -5.41 -10.42 0.23
CA GLY A 59 -6.33 -9.27 0.24
C GLY A 59 -6.52 -8.58 1.60
N VAL A 60 -5.94 -9.11 2.69
CA VAL A 60 -6.06 -8.55 4.06
C VAL A 60 -4.89 -7.64 4.42
N ARG A 61 -5.18 -6.64 5.25
CA ARG A 61 -4.23 -5.58 5.65
C ARG A 61 -3.98 -5.58 7.15
N CYS A 62 -2.80 -5.13 7.53
CA CYS A 62 -2.44 -4.84 8.92
C CYS A 62 -3.31 -3.68 9.43
N ASP A 63 -3.79 -3.76 10.68
CA ASP A 63 -4.51 -2.66 11.34
C ASP A 63 -3.64 -1.87 12.33
N GLY A 64 -2.39 -2.31 12.54
CA GLY A 64 -1.40 -1.65 13.39
C GLY A 64 -1.72 -1.70 14.89
N SER A 65 -2.71 -2.49 15.30
CA SER A 65 -3.14 -2.57 16.71
C SER A 65 -2.04 -3.03 17.66
N ALA A 66 -1.12 -3.89 17.21
CA ALA A 66 0.05 -4.33 17.98
C ALA A 66 1.32 -3.49 17.68
N HIS A 67 1.23 -2.51 16.78
CA HIS A 67 2.34 -1.66 16.34
C HIS A 67 2.10 -0.18 16.66
N GLY A 68 1.69 0.11 17.90
CA GLY A 68 1.49 1.48 18.40
C GLY A 68 0.38 2.26 17.69
N GLY A 69 -0.56 1.56 17.04
CA GLY A 69 -1.62 2.17 16.24
C GLY A 69 -1.10 2.75 14.92
N CYS A 70 -0.10 2.12 14.29
CA CYS A 70 0.39 2.51 12.97
C CYS A 70 -0.74 2.44 11.93
N GLN A 71 -1.00 3.55 11.21
CA GLN A 71 -2.16 3.66 10.33
C GLN A 71 -1.86 3.35 8.86
N ALA A 72 -0.66 2.85 8.53
CA ALA A 72 -0.24 2.63 7.14
C ALA A 72 -1.08 1.61 6.36
N SER A 73 -1.80 0.72 7.07
CA SER A 73 -2.72 -0.27 6.47
C SER A 73 -2.05 -1.11 5.38
N CYS A 74 -0.82 -1.55 5.63
CA CYS A 74 -0.01 -2.33 4.69
C CYS A 74 -0.70 -3.64 4.31
N LEU A 75 -0.62 -4.01 3.03
CA LEU A 75 -1.05 -5.32 2.55
C LEU A 75 -0.10 -6.37 3.12
N LEU A 76 -0.65 -7.39 3.78
CA LEU A 76 0.15 -8.41 4.46
C LEU A 76 0.79 -9.36 3.45
N TYR A 77 2.07 -9.64 3.66
CA TYR A 77 2.79 -10.74 3.01
C TYR A 77 2.51 -12.03 3.79
N TRP A 78 2.08 -13.07 3.10
CA TRP A 78 1.88 -14.39 3.69
C TRP A 78 2.88 -15.36 3.10
N LYS A 79 3.77 -15.90 3.94
CA LYS A 79 4.64 -17.00 3.54
C LYS A 79 3.81 -18.26 3.34
N GLU A 80 4.13 -19.03 2.31
CA GLU A 80 3.44 -20.28 2.01
C GLU A 80 3.55 -21.28 3.17
N ASP A 81 4.61 -21.21 3.97
CA ASP A 81 4.83 -21.99 5.20
C ASP A 81 3.71 -21.82 6.25
N TRP A 82 3.02 -20.69 6.22
CA TRP A 82 1.93 -20.38 7.16
C TRP A 82 0.56 -20.80 6.64
N LEU A 83 0.50 -21.29 5.39
CA LEU A 83 -0.73 -21.54 4.67
C LEU A 83 -0.87 -23.03 4.35
N LYS A 84 -2.13 -23.46 4.19
CA LYS A 84 -2.46 -24.77 3.65
C LYS A 84 -3.51 -24.61 2.56
N PRO A 85 -3.43 -25.37 1.46
CA PRO A 85 -4.51 -25.42 0.48
C PRO A 85 -5.82 -25.80 1.16
N ALA A 86 -6.85 -25.00 0.92
CA ALA A 86 -8.16 -25.21 1.50
C ALA A 86 -9.10 -25.83 0.46
N SER A 87 -9.08 -27.16 0.32
CA SER A 87 -10.08 -27.94 -0.43
C SER A 87 -11.12 -28.54 0.53
N GLY A 88 -12.32 -28.83 0.04
CA GLY A 88 -13.38 -29.49 0.82
C GLY A 88 -14.15 -28.58 1.81
N PRO A 89 -15.02 -29.15 2.67
CA PRO A 89 -15.96 -28.42 3.52
C PRO A 89 -15.27 -27.51 4.55
N ALA A 90 -16.00 -26.47 5.01
CA ALA A 90 -15.47 -25.47 5.93
C ALA A 90 -14.89 -26.12 7.21
N PRO A 91 -13.72 -25.67 7.69
CA PRO A 91 -13.09 -26.24 8.88
C PRO A 91 -13.95 -25.94 10.11
N ARG A 92 -13.90 -26.85 11.09
CA ARG A 92 -14.43 -26.57 12.43
C ARG A 92 -13.72 -25.33 13.01
N PRO A 93 -14.42 -24.55 13.86
CA PRO A 93 -13.81 -23.42 14.56
C PRO A 93 -12.52 -23.87 15.25
N VAL A 94 -11.42 -23.20 14.92
CA VAL A 94 -10.15 -23.41 15.61
C VAL A 94 -10.27 -22.77 17.00
N PRO A 95 -9.75 -23.41 18.07
CA PRO A 95 -9.71 -22.79 19.39
C PRO A 95 -9.06 -21.39 19.32
N PRO A 96 -9.48 -20.45 20.17
CA PRO A 96 -8.83 -19.16 20.27
C PRO A 96 -7.33 -19.32 20.52
N THR A 97 -6.56 -18.37 20.00
CA THR A 97 -5.11 -18.26 20.26
C THR A 97 -4.85 -18.27 21.76
N GLN A 98 -3.87 -19.04 22.22
CA GLN A 98 -3.49 -19.07 23.63
C GLN A 98 -2.69 -17.80 23.99
N ASP A 99 -2.68 -17.40 25.26
CA ASP A 99 -1.98 -16.19 25.70
C ASP A 99 -0.46 -16.29 25.51
N ASP A 100 0.11 -17.48 25.74
CA ASP A 100 1.55 -17.75 25.55
C ASP A 100 1.98 -17.61 24.08
N ASP A 101 1.11 -18.03 23.15
CA ASP A 101 1.32 -17.89 21.71
C ASP A 101 1.45 -16.41 21.31
N MET A 102 0.63 -15.55 21.91
CA MET A 102 0.61 -14.11 21.62
C MET A 102 1.83 -13.40 22.23
N ALA A 103 2.28 -13.81 23.42
CA ALA A 103 3.44 -13.21 24.08
C ALA A 103 4.75 -13.34 23.25
N VAL A 104 4.90 -14.43 22.49
CA VAL A 104 6.04 -14.60 21.56
C VAL A 104 5.96 -13.58 20.43
N LEU A 105 4.79 -13.43 19.81
CA LEU A 105 4.58 -12.51 18.70
C LEU A 105 4.70 -11.05 19.15
N ASP A 106 4.19 -10.71 20.34
CA ASP A 106 4.24 -9.36 20.90
C ASP A 106 5.68 -8.92 21.16
N ARG A 107 6.55 -9.82 21.64
CA ARG A 107 7.98 -9.49 21.78
C ARG A 107 8.64 -9.16 20.44
N ALA A 108 8.26 -9.88 19.37
CA ALA A 108 8.81 -9.68 18.03
C ALA A 108 8.30 -8.41 17.31
N THR A 109 7.29 -7.71 17.87
CA THR A 109 6.84 -6.40 17.36
C THR A 109 7.86 -5.28 17.58
N HIS A 110 8.90 -5.54 18.39
CA HIS A 110 9.97 -4.61 18.68
C HIS A 110 11.26 -5.06 17.99
N GLY A 111 12.07 -4.10 17.52
CA GLY A 111 13.39 -4.40 16.99
C GLY A 111 14.33 -5.00 18.06
N ARG A 112 15.46 -5.57 17.61
CA ARG A 112 16.52 -6.11 18.49
C ARG A 112 16.99 -5.08 19.53
N GLU A 113 17.06 -3.82 19.10
CA GLU A 113 17.09 -2.66 19.99
C GLU A 113 15.67 -2.10 20.08
N SER A 114 14.95 -2.45 21.15
CA SER A 114 13.53 -2.07 21.29
C SER A 114 13.34 -0.56 21.52
N ARG A 115 14.42 0.17 21.83
CA ARG A 115 14.42 1.61 22.03
C ARG A 115 15.65 2.27 21.39
N THR A 116 15.46 3.49 20.88
CA THR A 116 16.56 4.37 20.46
C THR A 116 17.33 4.92 21.67
N ALA A 117 18.47 5.58 21.44
CA ALA A 117 19.20 6.32 22.47
C ALA A 117 18.36 7.43 23.14
N THR A 118 17.36 7.96 22.45
CA THR A 118 16.39 8.96 22.95
C THR A 118 15.21 8.32 23.70
N GLY A 119 15.16 6.99 23.81
CA GLY A 119 14.12 6.24 24.51
C GLY A 119 12.86 5.97 23.68
N GLU A 120 12.84 6.32 22.39
CA GLU A 120 11.71 6.07 21.49
C GLU A 120 11.60 4.59 21.16
N VAL A 121 10.38 4.06 21.11
CA VAL A 121 10.14 2.65 20.78
C VAL A 121 10.45 2.40 19.30
N VAL A 122 11.22 1.34 19.04
CA VAL A 122 11.57 0.88 17.69
C VAL A 122 10.74 -0.36 17.36
N TYR A 123 9.84 -0.22 16.40
CA TYR A 123 8.96 -1.29 15.95
C TYR A 123 9.59 -2.12 14.83
N SER A 124 9.29 -3.41 14.83
CA SER A 124 9.65 -4.39 13.83
C SER A 124 8.37 -4.95 13.19
N CYS A 125 8.19 -4.74 11.89
CA CYS A 125 7.04 -5.20 11.13
C CYS A 125 7.46 -5.63 9.71
N GLN A 126 6.54 -6.19 8.93
CA GLN A 126 6.85 -6.63 7.56
C GLN A 126 7.38 -5.52 6.66
N ALA A 127 6.95 -4.27 6.90
CA ALA A 127 7.42 -3.13 6.12
C ALA A 127 8.85 -2.72 6.52
N THR A 128 9.18 -2.70 7.82
CA THR A 128 10.52 -2.32 8.28
C THR A 128 11.57 -3.39 7.96
N ARG A 129 11.18 -4.67 7.97
CA ARG A 129 12.06 -5.79 7.61
C ARG A 129 12.06 -6.14 6.12
N PHE A 130 11.38 -5.34 5.28
CA PHE A 130 11.17 -5.69 3.87
C PHE A 130 12.48 -5.92 3.10
N VAL A 131 13.51 -5.12 3.36
CA VAL A 131 14.82 -5.26 2.69
C VAL A 131 15.54 -6.55 3.10
N GLU A 132 15.46 -6.94 4.37
CA GLU A 132 16.05 -8.19 4.90
C GLU A 132 15.29 -9.43 4.42
N ALA A 133 13.97 -9.31 4.29
CA ALA A 133 13.07 -10.37 3.86
C ALA A 133 12.98 -10.51 2.33
N SER A 134 13.82 -9.80 1.58
CA SER A 134 13.80 -9.80 0.12
C SER A 134 15.20 -9.65 -0.49
N SER A 135 15.36 -10.13 -1.71
CA SER A 135 16.63 -10.01 -2.45
C SER A 135 16.54 -8.95 -3.56
N PRO A 136 17.64 -8.23 -3.87
CA PRO A 136 17.66 -7.28 -4.97
C PRO A 136 17.24 -7.93 -6.29
N MET A 137 16.35 -7.28 -7.04
CA MET A 137 15.90 -7.76 -8.33
C MET A 137 16.20 -6.74 -9.42
N ARG A 138 16.98 -7.15 -10.43
CA ARG A 138 17.31 -6.28 -11.56
C ARG A 138 16.10 -6.10 -12.47
N ARG A 139 15.88 -4.89 -12.96
CA ARG A 139 14.82 -4.60 -13.95
C ARG A 139 14.94 -5.41 -15.26
N ARG A 140 16.16 -5.79 -15.63
CA ARG A 140 16.46 -6.61 -16.82
C ARG A 140 16.21 -8.11 -16.61
N HIS A 141 15.87 -8.55 -15.39
CA HIS A 141 15.61 -9.95 -15.10
C HIS A 141 14.25 -10.37 -15.69
N LEU A 142 14.26 -10.86 -16.93
CA LEU A 142 13.05 -11.11 -17.74
C LEU A 142 12.10 -12.13 -17.11
N ARG A 143 12.62 -13.08 -16.33
CA ARG A 143 11.80 -14.08 -15.64
C ARG A 143 10.74 -13.45 -14.73
N GLN A 144 10.99 -12.26 -14.16
CA GLN A 144 9.98 -11.58 -13.34
C GLN A 144 8.70 -11.27 -14.12
N TYR A 145 8.85 -10.84 -15.39
CA TYR A 145 7.74 -10.47 -16.27
C TYR A 145 6.94 -11.68 -16.73
N TRP A 146 7.63 -12.79 -16.95
CA TRP A 146 6.98 -14.05 -17.23
C TRP A 146 6.17 -14.54 -16.02
N ILE A 147 6.73 -14.45 -14.80
CA ILE A 147 6.00 -14.78 -13.56
C ILE A 147 4.81 -13.84 -13.36
N ASP A 148 4.93 -12.53 -13.65
CA ASP A 148 3.82 -11.58 -13.56
C ASP A 148 2.58 -12.05 -14.35
N VAL A 149 2.80 -12.58 -15.56
CA VAL A 149 1.73 -13.07 -16.43
C VAL A 149 1.23 -14.45 -16.01
N VAL A 150 2.13 -15.41 -15.81
CA VAL A 150 1.76 -16.80 -15.52
C VAL A 150 1.13 -16.96 -14.14
N SER A 151 1.50 -16.12 -13.16
CA SER A 151 0.84 -16.10 -11.85
C SER A 151 -0.58 -15.53 -11.87
N GLY A 152 -1.01 -14.93 -12.99
CA GLY A 152 -2.28 -14.23 -13.08
C GLY A 152 -2.30 -12.85 -12.42
N ASN A 153 -1.18 -12.38 -11.86
CA ASN A 153 -1.07 -11.03 -11.30
C ASN A 153 -1.33 -9.95 -12.36
N VAL A 154 -0.91 -10.20 -13.61
CA VAL A 154 -1.03 -9.27 -14.73
C VAL A 154 -1.57 -10.00 -15.95
N SER A 155 -2.65 -9.50 -16.55
CA SER A 155 -3.15 -10.05 -17.81
C SER A 155 -2.22 -9.73 -18.99
N ALA A 156 -2.20 -10.56 -20.03
CA ALA A 156 -1.38 -10.35 -21.22
C ALA A 156 -1.63 -8.99 -21.89
N TRP A 157 -2.87 -8.50 -21.86
CA TRP A 157 -3.24 -7.16 -22.33
C TRP A 157 -2.60 -6.06 -21.48
N THR A 158 -2.73 -6.15 -20.15
CA THR A 158 -2.13 -5.19 -19.21
C THR A 158 -0.61 -5.16 -19.36
N PHE A 159 0.00 -6.35 -19.45
CA PHE A 159 1.42 -6.50 -19.67
C PHE A 159 1.87 -5.77 -20.93
N THR A 160 1.26 -6.11 -22.08
CA THR A 160 1.60 -5.52 -23.38
C THR A 160 1.43 -4.00 -23.36
N ARG A 161 0.28 -3.52 -22.89
CA ARG A 161 -0.04 -2.08 -22.81
C ARG A 161 1.01 -1.31 -22.01
N TYR A 162 1.33 -1.74 -20.79
CA TYR A 162 2.22 -0.99 -19.91
C TYR A 162 3.70 -1.18 -20.25
N MET A 163 4.09 -2.31 -20.85
CA MET A 163 5.44 -2.47 -21.39
C MET A 163 5.69 -1.56 -22.59
N LEU A 164 4.75 -1.48 -23.54
CA LEU A 164 4.84 -0.56 -24.67
C LEU A 164 4.88 0.90 -24.19
N LEU A 165 4.07 1.25 -23.19
CA LEU A 165 4.11 2.56 -22.56
C LEU A 165 5.47 2.85 -21.91
N ALA A 166 6.04 1.89 -21.18
CA ALA A 166 7.34 2.05 -20.53
C ALA A 166 8.48 2.22 -21.56
N ILE A 167 8.44 1.47 -22.67
CA ILE A 167 9.39 1.59 -23.79
C ILE A 167 9.26 2.96 -24.46
N ARG A 168 8.04 3.37 -24.80
CA ARG A 168 7.74 4.70 -25.36
C ARG A 168 8.28 5.80 -24.46
N ASN A 169 7.94 5.78 -23.17
CA ASN A 169 8.38 6.80 -22.21
C ASN A 169 9.91 6.79 -22.02
N ALA A 170 10.56 5.63 -22.11
CA ALA A 170 12.02 5.56 -22.10
C ALA A 170 12.66 6.20 -23.35
N ALA A 171 12.07 5.98 -24.53
CA ALA A 171 12.53 6.61 -25.78
C ALA A 171 12.32 8.13 -25.76
N VAL A 172 11.13 8.58 -25.35
CA VAL A 172 10.79 10.01 -25.18
C VAL A 172 11.75 10.71 -24.21
N ARG A 173 12.09 10.06 -23.09
CA ARG A 173 13.07 10.56 -22.13
C ARG A 173 14.46 10.72 -22.75
N LYS A 174 14.88 9.76 -23.59
CA LYS A 174 16.21 9.78 -24.23
C LYS A 174 16.38 10.97 -25.19
N VAL A 175 15.30 11.42 -25.82
CA VAL A 175 15.30 12.58 -26.72
C VAL A 175 14.93 13.91 -26.03
N GLY A 176 14.81 13.91 -24.69
CA GLY A 176 14.54 15.12 -23.90
C GLY A 176 13.13 15.71 -24.01
N ARG A 177 12.20 15.00 -24.67
CA ARG A 177 10.82 15.46 -24.93
C ARG A 177 9.86 15.10 -23.80
N TYR A 178 10.19 15.51 -22.58
CA TYR A 178 9.40 15.20 -21.37
C TYR A 178 7.94 15.65 -21.45
N ASP A 179 7.64 16.66 -22.28
CA ASP A 179 6.29 17.11 -22.65
C ASP A 179 5.42 16.00 -23.24
N LEU A 180 6.03 15.00 -23.91
CA LEU A 180 5.32 13.90 -24.57
C LEU A 180 5.17 12.64 -23.70
N MET A 181 5.65 12.64 -22.45
CA MET A 181 5.50 11.48 -21.56
C MET A 181 4.01 11.24 -21.22
N ILE A 182 3.59 9.98 -21.17
CA ILE A 182 2.21 9.58 -20.83
C ILE A 182 2.23 8.93 -19.42
N PRO A 183 1.24 9.20 -18.55
CA PRO A 183 -0.03 9.86 -18.85
C PRO A 183 -0.04 11.40 -18.79
N HIS A 184 0.88 12.07 -18.10
CA HIS A 184 0.80 13.53 -17.88
C HIS A 184 2.17 14.24 -17.90
N GLY A 185 3.02 13.97 -18.90
CA GLY A 185 4.38 14.48 -18.90
C GLY A 185 5.20 13.98 -17.71
N THR A 186 6.26 14.70 -17.34
CA THR A 186 6.91 14.54 -16.03
C THR A 186 6.08 15.26 -14.97
N ILE A 187 5.86 14.63 -13.81
CA ILE A 187 5.33 15.34 -12.62
C ILE A 187 6.31 16.47 -12.28
N LYS A 188 5.94 17.70 -12.62
CA LYS A 188 6.74 18.89 -12.41
C LYS A 188 5.96 19.81 -11.48
N GLY A 189 6.51 20.07 -10.31
CA GLY A 189 5.91 21.05 -9.42
C GLY A 189 6.11 22.46 -9.93
N LEU A 190 5.06 23.26 -9.81
CA LEU A 190 4.98 24.64 -10.28
C LEU A 190 4.89 25.64 -9.12
N ALA A 191 4.85 25.16 -7.87
CA ALA A 191 4.82 26.05 -6.71
C ALA A 191 6.16 26.79 -6.57
N THR A 192 6.09 28.11 -6.47
CA THR A 192 7.24 28.96 -6.15
C THR A 192 7.33 29.15 -4.63
N GLY A 193 8.46 28.77 -4.04
CA GLY A 193 8.68 28.88 -2.59
C GLY A 193 7.99 27.80 -1.76
N LYS A 194 7.39 28.19 -0.62
CA LYS A 194 6.75 27.24 0.31
C LYS A 194 5.47 26.70 -0.31
N THR A 195 5.38 25.38 -0.43
CA THR A 195 4.19 24.71 -0.99
C THR A 195 2.91 25.10 -0.23
N PRO A 196 1.79 25.35 -0.93
CA PRO A 196 0.55 25.76 -0.30
C PRO A 196 -0.04 24.62 0.55
N ASN A 197 -0.90 24.99 1.50
CA ASN A 197 -1.73 24.06 2.26
C ASN A 197 -3.16 24.55 2.21
N ASP A 198 -4.09 23.61 2.13
CA ASP A 198 -5.52 23.87 2.10
C ASP A 198 -6.19 22.74 2.91
N THR A 199 -7.15 23.10 3.73
CA THR A 199 -7.83 22.21 4.68
C THR A 199 -9.32 22.28 4.42
N LEU A 200 -9.88 21.13 4.07
CA LEU A 200 -11.29 20.89 3.80
C LEU A 200 -12.01 20.25 5.00
N ASP A 201 -11.27 19.92 6.06
CA ASP A 201 -11.71 19.22 7.27
C ASP A 201 -12.45 17.91 6.96
N LEU A 202 -11.88 17.15 6.02
CA LEU A 202 -12.45 15.89 5.55
C LEU A 202 -12.60 14.87 6.67
N GLN A 203 -13.75 14.23 6.71
CA GLN A 203 -14.05 13.12 7.61
C GLN A 203 -14.06 11.79 6.84
N VAL A 204 -13.85 10.69 7.56
CA VAL A 204 -14.06 9.35 7.00
C VAL A 204 -15.51 9.24 6.55
N GLY A 205 -15.72 8.77 5.32
CA GLY A 205 -17.04 8.69 4.70
C GLY A 205 -17.36 9.84 3.73
N ASP A 206 -16.62 10.95 3.77
CA ASP A 206 -16.84 12.09 2.87
C ASP A 206 -16.57 11.70 1.42
N MET A 207 -17.41 12.19 0.50
CA MET A 207 -17.15 12.10 -0.94
C MET A 207 -16.25 13.23 -1.41
N VAL A 208 -15.19 12.85 -2.11
CA VAL A 208 -14.21 13.77 -2.67
C VAL A 208 -13.93 13.45 -4.13
N GLU A 209 -13.53 14.47 -4.87
CA GLU A 209 -12.95 14.36 -6.20
C GLU A 209 -11.46 14.65 -6.12
N VAL A 210 -10.63 13.78 -6.70
CA VAL A 210 -9.19 14.05 -6.81
C VAL A 210 -8.99 15.14 -7.85
N LYS A 211 -8.26 16.20 -7.51
CA LYS A 211 -7.93 17.30 -8.42
C LYS A 211 -7.26 16.77 -9.69
N THR A 212 -7.40 17.52 -10.78
CA THR A 212 -6.73 17.20 -12.04
C THR A 212 -5.20 17.25 -11.85
N PRO A 213 -4.41 16.58 -12.71
CA PRO A 213 -2.95 16.63 -12.56
C PRO A 213 -2.38 18.04 -12.67
N ALA A 214 -2.94 18.89 -13.54
CA ALA A 214 -2.53 20.29 -13.67
C ALA A 214 -2.75 21.07 -12.36
N GLU A 215 -3.91 20.91 -11.72
CA GLU A 215 -4.20 21.54 -10.43
C GLU A 215 -3.31 21.00 -9.30
N ILE A 216 -2.97 19.70 -9.32
CA ILE A 216 -2.06 19.14 -8.31
C ILE A 216 -0.64 19.69 -8.51
N MET A 217 -0.16 19.78 -9.75
CA MET A 217 1.19 20.27 -10.06
C MET A 217 1.46 21.69 -9.53
N THR A 218 0.44 22.56 -9.45
CA THR A 218 0.59 23.91 -8.84
C THR A 218 0.85 23.87 -7.34
N THR A 219 0.58 22.74 -6.68
CA THR A 219 0.76 22.55 -5.24
C THR A 219 2.09 21.90 -4.87
N LEU A 220 2.85 21.41 -5.86
CA LEU A 220 4.08 20.66 -5.66
C LEU A 220 5.32 21.54 -5.83
N ASP A 221 6.36 21.25 -5.05
CA ASP A 221 7.70 21.80 -5.21
C ASP A 221 8.44 21.18 -6.41
N SER A 222 9.64 21.68 -6.71
CA SER A 222 10.47 21.19 -7.82
C SER A 222 10.83 19.70 -7.72
N ALA A 223 10.71 19.08 -6.54
CA ALA A 223 10.91 17.65 -6.32
C ALA A 223 9.60 16.84 -6.39
N GLY A 224 8.49 17.46 -6.78
CA GLY A 224 7.19 16.81 -6.90
C GLY A 224 6.52 16.54 -5.55
N ARG A 225 6.84 17.31 -4.50
CA ARG A 225 6.31 17.10 -3.15
C ARG A 225 5.44 18.27 -2.69
N ASN A 226 4.43 17.98 -1.87
CA ASN A 226 3.72 18.98 -1.07
C ASN A 226 3.98 18.69 0.41
N ARG A 227 4.52 19.68 1.13
CA ARG A 227 4.83 19.55 2.58
C ARG A 227 5.56 18.24 2.91
N GLY A 228 6.59 17.93 2.13
CA GLY A 228 7.42 16.73 2.29
C GLY A 228 6.83 15.43 1.74
N MET A 229 5.57 15.40 1.32
CA MET A 229 4.93 14.20 0.77
C MET A 229 4.95 14.23 -0.75
N ALA A 230 5.53 13.20 -1.36
CA ALA A 230 5.63 13.08 -2.81
C ALA A 230 4.28 12.76 -3.45
N PHE A 231 3.99 13.40 -4.58
CA PHE A 231 2.93 12.98 -5.47
C PHE A 231 3.52 12.06 -6.54
N ASP A 232 3.07 10.81 -6.59
CA ASP A 232 3.69 9.77 -7.41
C ASP A 232 2.95 9.56 -8.75
N THR A 233 3.65 9.13 -9.78
CA THR A 233 3.08 8.79 -11.10
C THR A 233 1.95 7.76 -11.01
N GLU A 234 2.00 6.83 -10.07
CA GLU A 234 0.94 5.85 -9.82
C GLU A 234 -0.36 6.49 -9.30
N MET A 235 -0.32 7.75 -8.84
CA MET A 235 -1.49 8.49 -8.38
C MET A 235 -2.28 9.14 -9.52
N LEU A 236 -1.63 9.40 -10.67
CA LEU A 236 -2.23 10.08 -11.82
C LEU A 236 -3.52 9.43 -12.36
N PRO A 237 -3.65 8.09 -12.43
CA PRO A 237 -4.87 7.45 -12.94
C PRO A 237 -6.11 7.67 -12.09
N PHE A 238 -5.96 8.19 -10.87
CA PHE A 238 -7.06 8.51 -9.96
C PHE A 238 -7.47 9.99 -10.03
N CYS A 239 -6.70 10.85 -10.70
CA CYS A 239 -7.06 12.25 -10.86
C CYS A 239 -8.35 12.44 -11.67
N GLY A 240 -9.15 13.44 -11.30
CA GLY A 240 -10.45 13.74 -11.92
C GLY A 240 -11.56 12.74 -11.60
N LYS A 241 -11.30 11.78 -10.70
CA LYS A 241 -12.29 10.77 -10.29
C LYS A 241 -12.73 10.99 -8.86
N ARG A 242 -13.91 10.47 -8.54
CA ARG A 242 -14.54 10.60 -7.24
C ARG A 242 -14.33 9.34 -6.40
N TYR A 243 -14.02 9.54 -5.13
CA TYR A 243 -13.82 8.48 -4.15
C TYR A 243 -14.35 8.91 -2.80
N ARG A 244 -14.63 7.91 -1.95
CA ARG A 244 -14.94 8.15 -0.56
C ARG A 244 -13.66 8.14 0.28
N VAL A 245 -13.60 9.00 1.28
CA VAL A 245 -12.51 9.00 2.25
C VAL A 245 -12.61 7.75 3.12
N LYS A 246 -11.62 6.86 3.02
CA LYS A 246 -11.58 5.60 3.76
C LYS A 246 -11.01 5.76 5.17
N GLN A 247 -9.91 6.52 5.28
CA GLN A 247 -9.13 6.59 6.51
C GLN A 247 -8.35 7.90 6.56
N ARG A 248 -8.30 8.51 7.73
CA ARG A 248 -7.38 9.60 8.06
C ARG A 248 -6.11 9.03 8.69
N ILE A 249 -4.97 9.52 8.25
CA ILE A 249 -3.63 9.08 8.64
C ILE A 249 -2.93 10.22 9.37
N GLU A 250 -2.56 9.96 10.60
CA GLU A 250 -1.93 10.88 11.53
C GLU A 250 -0.61 10.33 12.06
N ARG A 251 -0.42 9.01 12.04
CA ARG A 251 0.83 8.37 12.46
C ARG A 251 1.15 7.11 11.67
N ILE A 252 2.42 6.92 11.36
CA ILE A 252 2.93 5.72 10.69
C ILE A 252 4.32 5.41 11.22
N ILE A 253 4.72 4.15 11.18
CA ILE A 253 6.11 3.76 11.44
C ILE A 253 6.98 4.20 10.25
N ASN A 254 8.12 4.82 10.53
CA ASN A 254 9.15 5.02 9.53
C ASN A 254 9.75 3.66 9.18
N GLU A 255 9.58 3.23 7.93
CA GLU A 255 10.04 1.91 7.53
C GLU A 255 11.56 1.72 7.64
N ARG A 256 12.36 2.79 7.57
CA ARG A 256 13.82 2.71 7.70
C ARG A 256 14.27 2.63 9.16
N THR A 257 13.67 3.43 10.04
CA THR A 257 14.14 3.53 11.44
C THR A 257 13.33 2.69 12.42
N GLY A 258 12.15 2.19 12.02
CA GLY A 258 11.22 1.51 12.93
C GLY A 258 10.51 2.44 13.92
N VAL A 259 10.85 3.74 13.94
CA VAL A 259 10.28 4.70 14.89
C VAL A 259 8.95 5.24 14.38
N MET A 260 7.99 5.40 15.28
CA MET A 260 6.70 6.02 14.98
C MET A 260 6.87 7.50 14.60
N MET A 261 6.28 7.91 13.49
CA MET A 261 6.26 9.29 13.03
C MET A 261 4.85 9.85 13.11
N ALA A 262 4.69 11.01 13.72
CA ALA A 262 3.47 11.81 13.63
C ALA A 262 3.49 12.67 12.35
N MET A 263 2.38 12.68 11.62
CA MET A 263 2.19 13.51 10.46
C MET A 263 1.85 14.95 10.88
N ARG A 264 2.75 15.90 10.61
CA ARG A 264 2.50 17.34 10.86
C ARG A 264 1.29 17.88 10.11
N THR A 265 1.08 17.36 8.90
CA THR A 265 -0.13 17.54 8.12
C THR A 265 -0.68 16.15 7.90
N PRO A 266 -1.90 15.84 8.35
CA PRO A 266 -2.51 14.53 8.13
C PRO A 266 -2.65 14.20 6.65
N ALA A 267 -2.74 12.91 6.36
CA ALA A 267 -3.00 12.42 5.02
C ALA A 267 -4.24 11.52 5.02
N PHE A 268 -4.71 11.18 3.84
CA PHE A 268 -5.93 10.40 3.68
C PHE A 268 -5.70 9.23 2.74
N VAL A 269 -6.41 8.14 3.01
CA VAL A 269 -6.56 7.01 2.09
C VAL A 269 -7.97 7.06 1.54
N LEU A 270 -8.11 6.79 0.24
CA LEU A 270 -9.40 6.77 -0.46
C LEU A 270 -9.85 5.31 -0.69
N GLU A 271 -11.16 5.08 -0.68
CA GLU A 271 -11.76 3.76 -0.94
C GLU A 271 -11.38 3.25 -2.33
N ASP A 272 -11.03 1.96 -2.44
CA ASP A 272 -10.62 1.27 -3.66
C ASP A 272 -9.44 1.88 -4.45
N VAL A 273 -8.73 2.84 -3.85
CA VAL A 273 -7.53 3.44 -4.41
C VAL A 273 -6.29 2.77 -3.82
N ALA A 274 -5.58 1.99 -4.64
CA ALA A 274 -4.29 1.42 -4.28
C ALA A 274 -3.33 1.53 -5.47
N CYS A 275 -2.02 1.61 -5.19
CA CYS A 275 -0.98 1.60 -6.21
C CYS A 275 -1.17 0.39 -7.15
N MET A 276 -1.26 0.65 -8.45
CA MET A 276 -1.42 -0.40 -9.46
C MET A 276 -0.07 -1.01 -9.86
N GLY A 277 1.02 -0.28 -9.62
CA GLY A 277 2.38 -0.69 -9.95
C GLY A 277 2.64 -0.70 -11.45
N ASN A 278 1.88 0.01 -12.28
CA ASN A 278 1.93 -0.15 -13.73
C ASN A 278 2.66 0.98 -14.48
N LEU A 279 2.91 2.10 -13.81
CA LEU A 279 3.42 3.33 -14.43
C LEU A 279 4.85 3.65 -14.02
N HIS A 280 5.25 3.32 -12.79
CA HIS A 280 6.58 3.66 -12.30
C HIS A 280 7.64 2.69 -12.84
N PRO A 281 8.64 3.17 -13.60
CA PRO A 281 9.54 2.31 -14.40
C PRO A 281 10.41 1.39 -13.55
N GLU A 282 10.71 1.78 -12.30
CA GLU A 282 11.56 1.02 -11.38
C GLU A 282 10.79 -0.03 -10.56
N ARG A 283 9.45 -0.03 -10.62
CA ARG A 283 8.60 -0.95 -9.85
C ARG A 283 7.40 -1.46 -10.65
N ILE A 284 7.58 -1.63 -11.95
CA ILE A 284 6.54 -2.09 -12.84
C ILE A 284 6.02 -3.49 -12.43
N PHE A 285 4.71 -3.67 -12.52
CA PHE A 285 3.92 -4.82 -12.09
C PHE A 285 4.11 -5.20 -10.61
N CYS A 286 4.38 -4.23 -9.73
CA CYS A 286 4.47 -4.49 -8.29
C CYS A 286 3.11 -4.88 -7.70
N PRO A 287 2.96 -6.07 -7.07
CA PRO A 287 1.67 -6.51 -6.49
C PRO A 287 1.42 -5.99 -5.06
N ARG A 288 2.33 -5.16 -4.49
CA ARG A 288 2.27 -4.71 -3.08
C ARG A 288 1.01 -3.87 -2.76
N ARG A 289 0.36 -3.29 -3.78
CA ARG A 289 -0.88 -2.49 -3.69
C ARG A 289 -0.89 -1.53 -2.48
N ILE A 290 0.21 -0.81 -2.27
CA ILE A 290 0.31 0.18 -1.19
C ILE A 290 -0.78 1.24 -1.35
N TYR A 291 -1.29 1.77 -0.23
CA TYR A 291 -2.22 2.87 -0.30
C TYR A 291 -1.47 4.18 -0.59
N PRO A 292 -1.81 4.91 -1.65
CA PRO A 292 -1.31 6.27 -1.81
C PRO A 292 -1.95 7.16 -0.74
N PHE A 293 -1.13 8.02 -0.16
CA PHE A 293 -1.58 9.03 0.78
C PHE A 293 -1.91 10.31 0.04
N TRP A 294 -3.07 10.89 0.36
CA TRP A 294 -3.59 12.10 -0.27
C TRP A 294 -3.56 13.28 0.70
N ARG A 295 -3.11 14.44 0.25
CA ARG A 295 -3.35 15.71 0.97
C ARG A 295 -4.74 16.24 0.65
N GLU A 296 -5.35 16.94 1.60
CA GLU A 296 -6.63 17.63 1.38
C GLU A 296 -6.53 18.63 0.22
N ILE A 297 -5.41 19.35 0.09
CA ILE A 297 -5.17 20.26 -1.04
C ILE A 297 -5.19 19.57 -2.42
N TRP A 298 -5.07 18.25 -2.50
CA TRP A 298 -5.20 17.48 -3.75
C TRP A 298 -6.63 16.98 -4.00
N LEU A 299 -7.56 17.28 -3.11
CA LEU A 299 -8.94 16.82 -3.13
C LEU A 299 -9.88 18.03 -3.24
N LYS A 300 -11.11 17.76 -3.70
CA LYS A 300 -12.23 18.69 -3.70
C LYS A 300 -13.40 17.99 -3.01
N ARG A 301 -14.09 18.68 -2.11
CA ARG A 301 -15.35 18.17 -1.54
C ARG A 301 -16.39 18.11 -2.66
N VAL A 302 -17.07 16.97 -2.78
CA VAL A 302 -18.23 16.83 -3.66
C VAL A 302 -19.47 16.97 -2.78
N ALA A 303 -20.39 17.87 -3.13
CA ALA A 303 -21.66 17.96 -2.43
C ALA A 303 -22.37 16.59 -2.48
N HIS A 304 -22.97 16.15 -1.38
CA HIS A 304 -23.85 15.00 -1.42
C HIS A 304 -25.01 15.32 -2.37
N ASP A 305 -25.14 14.60 -3.48
CA ASP A 305 -26.38 14.57 -4.25
C ASP A 305 -27.47 13.98 -3.35
N ARG A 306 -28.19 14.86 -2.66
CA ARG A 306 -29.35 14.55 -1.80
C ARG A 306 -30.62 14.28 -2.61
N ALA A 307 -30.51 13.96 -3.89
CA ALA A 307 -31.64 13.82 -4.80
C ALA A 307 -31.65 12.44 -5.47
N SER A 308 -32.31 11.47 -4.83
CA SER A 308 -32.98 10.30 -5.45
C SER A 308 -33.39 9.24 -4.41
N HIS A 309 -34.00 9.67 -3.30
CA HIS A 309 -34.87 8.81 -2.49
C HIS A 309 -36.09 9.64 -2.09
N GLU A 310 -36.90 9.98 -3.09
CA GLU A 310 -38.29 10.36 -2.85
C GLU A 310 -39.09 9.05 -2.81
N PRO A 311 -39.64 8.64 -1.65
CA PRO A 311 -40.50 7.46 -1.60
C PRO A 311 -41.80 7.75 -2.38
N PRO A 312 -42.37 6.75 -3.07
CA PRO A 312 -43.61 6.96 -3.81
C PRO A 312 -44.71 7.39 -2.85
N SER A 313 -45.30 8.55 -3.13
CA SER A 313 -46.50 9.04 -2.46
C SER A 313 -47.64 8.05 -2.71
N HIS A 314 -48.03 7.29 -1.68
CA HIS A 314 -49.31 6.59 -1.69
C HIS A 314 -50.42 7.64 -1.57
N ALA A 315 -50.92 8.07 -2.73
CA ALA A 315 -52.23 8.70 -2.83
C ALA A 315 -53.29 7.62 -2.57
N GLY A 316 -54.10 7.85 -1.54
CA GLY A 316 -55.22 7.01 -1.19
C GLY A 316 -56.31 7.01 -2.27
N ALA A 317 -57.00 5.88 -2.36
CA ALA A 317 -58.34 5.82 -2.91
C ALA A 317 -59.19 5.02 -1.92
N SER A 318 -60.23 5.69 -1.45
CA SER A 318 -61.38 5.15 -0.73
C SER A 318 -62.12 4.09 -1.54
#